data_AF-A0AAN9A102-F1
#
_entry.id   AF-A0AAN9A102-F1
#
_cell.length_a   1.000
_cell.length_b   1.000
_cell.length_c   1.000
_cell.angle_alpha   90.00
_cell.angle_beta   90.00
_cell.angle_gamma   90.00
#
_symmetry.space_group_name_H-M   'P 1'
#
loop_
_entity.id
_entity.type
_entity.pdbx_description
1 polymer ?
#
loop_
_entity_poly.entity_id
_entity_poly.type
_entity_poly.pdbx_seq_one_letter_code
_entity_poly.pdbx_strand_id
1 'polypeptide(L)'
;MGDTRSVIARLEQLSREYNALSQYLTSQNTGESSYQGIDTHPQEQVRETDRNELETDIKKLSSHINKLTSEKHNLEKLSQERDNENTKAIGKLKQEIKDCMNDTELLKDVIKRLNEQLNRYHLKYGPIRGENYANIAADMNSSSIYKLGALLNAYDELINERDSALSANAEKYEKFMVRVDCITSENEKLLARLERLQKEVPIGSEEAELVAADARLLLDEREILLREVQALQQQKHQETSELQAEVSKLQHQLEESKIKNHSLQSDVISARQECSELERKCQALQKDLRNSVTREEHQLAVNECQRLFEELRLAYSQESGDLKGRVRAVKHEKKNLAEKLTDSSANVHHLNVQVSGLKGSLRKYESRVQRREQTLQSLETSYRLAKTRLRSLAQVSSELLEDRERLLESLSAQQKETDELLRDVTLRSASVGALSQKLKEERLSWSGRLAESEGGRLAAKSAWKRASKEAKHLRSLIATKDDTIASLIADYRILGLDINEAKRQHLKQYVSKS
;
A
#
# COMPACT_ATOMS: atom_id res chain seq x y z
N MET A 1 60.59 3.45 9.25
CA MET A 1 60.02 4.78 8.95
C MET A 1 58.79 5.15 9.81
N GLY A 2 58.31 4.32 10.75
CA GLY A 2 57.18 4.68 11.62
C GLY A 2 57.56 5.48 12.89
N ASP A 3 58.63 5.07 13.57
CA ASP A 3 58.95 5.53 14.94
C ASP A 3 59.38 6.99 15.09
N THR A 4 59.87 7.65 14.04
CA THR A 4 60.34 9.04 14.19
C THR A 4 59.22 10.00 14.59
N ARG A 5 57.96 9.71 14.23
CA ARG A 5 56.81 10.55 14.60
C ARG A 5 56.39 10.43 16.06
N SER A 6 56.51 9.25 16.69
CA SER A 6 56.19 9.09 18.12
C SER A 6 57.21 9.81 19.00
N VAL A 7 58.50 9.69 18.64
CA VAL A 7 59.61 10.38 19.32
C VAL A 7 59.49 11.90 19.19
N ILE A 8 59.19 12.44 18.00
CA ILE A 8 58.97 13.88 17.80
C ILE A 8 57.79 14.39 18.64
N ALA A 9 56.64 13.70 18.62
CA ALA A 9 55.47 14.08 19.42
C ALA A 9 55.77 14.09 20.94
N ARG A 10 56.60 13.15 21.43
CA ARG A 10 57.01 13.10 22.84
C ARG A 10 58.00 14.20 23.21
N LEU A 11 58.91 14.57 22.30
CA LEU A 11 59.83 15.70 22.48
C LEU A 11 59.09 17.04 22.47
N GLU A 12 58.09 17.21 21.60
CA GLU A 12 57.20 18.38 21.61
C GLU A 12 56.43 18.51 22.93
N GLN A 13 55.91 17.40 23.48
CA GLN A 13 55.24 17.40 24.77
C GLN A 13 56.19 17.86 25.89
N LEU A 14 57.37 17.26 25.99
CA LEU A 14 58.37 17.61 27.00
C LEU A 14 58.85 19.07 26.86
N SER A 15 58.93 19.59 25.64
CA SER A 15 59.26 21.01 25.38
C SER A 15 58.17 21.95 25.92
N ARG A 16 56.89 21.60 25.77
CA ARG A 16 55.77 22.39 26.33
C ARG A 16 55.75 22.35 27.86
N GLU A 17 55.98 21.17 28.44
CA GLU A 17 56.07 20.97 29.90
C GLU A 17 57.25 21.75 30.52
N TYR A 18 58.43 21.72 29.87
CA TYR A 18 59.60 22.50 30.27
C TYR A 18 59.35 24.02 30.16
N ASN A 19 58.76 24.49 29.07
CA ASN A 19 58.46 25.92 28.89
C ASN A 19 57.43 26.43 29.90
N ALA A 20 56.42 25.63 30.26
CA ALA A 20 55.46 25.98 31.30
C ALA A 20 56.13 26.10 32.68
N LEU A 21 57.01 25.16 33.05
CA LEU A 21 57.81 25.23 34.27
C LEU A 21 58.76 26.44 34.27
N SER A 22 59.39 26.73 33.13
CA SER A 22 60.28 27.89 32.99
C SER A 22 59.53 29.21 33.15
N GLN A 23 58.30 29.33 32.63
CA GLN A 23 57.44 30.50 32.83
C GLN A 23 56.98 30.62 34.29
N TYR A 24 56.66 29.51 34.95
CA TYR A 24 56.29 29.52 36.37
C TYR A 24 57.45 30.01 37.24
N LEU A 25 58.66 29.51 37.01
CA LEU A 25 59.88 29.90 37.73
C LEU A 25 60.33 31.34 37.46
N THR A 26 60.16 31.88 36.25
CA THR A 26 60.44 33.31 36.01
C THR A 26 59.37 34.21 36.63
N SER A 27 58.10 33.80 36.65
CA SER A 27 57.01 34.59 37.22
C SER A 27 57.09 34.79 38.75
N GLN A 28 57.83 33.95 39.48
CA GLN A 28 58.07 34.13 40.92
C GLN A 28 59.30 34.99 41.26
N ASN A 29 60.20 35.24 40.30
CA ASN A 29 61.46 35.97 40.54
C ASN A 29 61.40 37.46 40.16
N THR A 30 60.26 37.98 39.69
CA THR A 30 60.07 39.40 39.38
C THR A 30 58.89 39.97 40.16
N GLY A 31 59.14 40.41 41.39
CA GLY A 31 58.11 40.86 42.33
C GLY A 31 58.61 41.90 43.35
N GLU A 32 59.45 42.85 42.92
CA GLU A 32 59.89 43.95 43.79
C GLU A 32 58.77 44.96 44.08
N SER A 33 58.84 45.53 45.28
CA SER A 33 57.89 46.48 45.84
C SER A 33 57.68 47.75 45.00
N SER A 34 56.42 48.15 44.80
CA SER A 34 56.06 49.53 44.50
C SER A 34 54.78 49.95 45.25
N TYR A 35 54.88 51.03 46.02
CA TYR A 35 53.75 51.64 46.74
C TYR A 35 53.09 52.72 45.86
N GLN A 36 51.75 52.78 45.85
CA GLN A 36 50.97 54.00 46.17
C GLN A 36 49.46 53.69 46.27
N GLY A 37 48.73 54.51 47.03
CA GLY A 37 47.32 54.28 47.45
C GLY A 37 46.27 54.36 46.32
N ILE A 38 44.97 54.24 46.61
CA ILE A 38 44.21 55.06 47.58
C ILE A 38 42.93 54.33 48.08
N ASP A 39 42.57 54.60 49.35
CA ASP A 39 41.28 54.40 50.05
C ASP A 39 40.26 53.32 49.59
N THR A 40 40.18 52.22 50.34
CA THR A 40 38.89 51.55 50.68
C THR A 40 38.87 50.94 52.11
N HIS A 41 39.18 51.74 53.14
CA HIS A 41 38.74 51.41 54.50
C HIS A 41 37.20 51.24 54.49
N PRO A 42 36.64 50.06 54.89
CA PRO A 42 37.10 49.27 56.02
C PRO A 42 37.32 47.76 55.72
N GLN A 43 37.40 47.32 54.46
CA GLN A 43 37.35 45.89 54.12
C GLN A 43 38.71 45.17 54.15
N GLU A 44 39.82 45.93 54.15
CA GLU A 44 41.19 45.41 54.16
C GLU A 44 41.63 44.92 55.56
N GLN A 45 41.26 45.65 56.62
CA GLN A 45 41.66 45.35 58.01
C GLN A 45 41.13 44.00 58.53
N VAL A 46 39.97 43.55 58.05
CA VAL A 46 39.45 42.20 58.37
C VAL A 46 40.30 41.13 57.70
N ARG A 47 40.63 41.30 56.41
CA ARG A 47 41.53 40.37 55.69
C ARG A 47 42.94 40.35 56.27
N GLU A 48 43.39 41.48 56.81
CA GLU A 48 44.70 41.59 57.44
C GLU A 48 44.71 40.98 58.85
N THR A 49 43.61 41.04 59.61
CA THR A 49 43.48 40.25 60.86
C THR A 49 43.38 38.76 60.56
N ASP A 50 42.51 38.33 59.64
CA ASP A 50 42.40 36.92 59.19
C ASP A 50 43.76 36.37 58.73
N ARG A 51 44.50 37.15 57.93
CA ARG A 51 45.84 36.81 57.44
C ARG A 51 46.87 36.73 58.57
N ASN A 52 46.85 37.67 59.52
CA ASN A 52 47.76 37.64 60.67
C ASN A 52 47.46 36.44 61.58
N GLU A 53 46.19 36.12 61.84
CA GLU A 53 45.78 34.94 62.61
C GLU A 53 46.24 33.65 61.92
N LEU A 54 45.95 33.50 60.62
CA LEU A 54 46.48 32.41 59.78
C LEU A 54 48.01 32.32 59.81
N GLU A 55 48.72 33.45 59.79
CA GLU A 55 50.18 33.47 59.89
C GLU A 55 50.66 33.06 61.30
N THR A 56 49.93 33.40 62.37
CA THR A 56 50.22 32.85 63.71
C THR A 56 49.97 31.35 63.78
N ASP A 57 48.93 30.84 63.14
CA ASP A 57 48.61 29.41 63.13
C ASP A 57 49.58 28.61 62.26
N ILE A 58 50.00 29.14 61.11
CA ILE A 58 51.09 28.57 60.32
C ILE A 58 52.40 28.55 61.12
N LYS A 59 52.70 29.59 61.92
CA LYS A 59 53.86 29.60 62.84
C LYS A 59 53.72 28.59 63.97
N LYS A 60 52.53 28.44 64.59
CA LYS A 60 52.24 27.41 65.59
C LYS A 60 52.41 26.00 65.00
N LEU A 61 51.79 25.72 63.86
CA LEU A 61 51.87 24.44 63.14
C LEU A 61 53.31 24.13 62.70
N SER A 62 54.04 25.10 62.15
CA SER A 62 55.47 24.95 61.83
C SER A 62 56.30 24.61 63.07
N SER A 63 56.07 25.29 64.20
CA SER A 63 56.74 24.97 65.48
C SER A 63 56.39 23.58 66.02
N HIS A 64 55.16 23.10 65.77
CA HIS A 64 54.72 21.76 66.17
C HIS A 64 55.29 20.67 65.26
N ILE A 65 55.31 20.90 63.94
CA ILE A 65 55.98 20.02 62.96
C ILE A 65 57.48 19.89 63.29
N ASN A 66 58.15 20.99 63.66
CA ASN A 66 59.56 20.96 64.05
C ASN A 66 59.82 20.23 65.39
N LYS A 67 58.84 20.19 66.30
CA LYS A 67 58.88 19.32 67.49
C LYS A 67 58.69 17.86 67.09
N LEU A 68 57.65 17.53 66.32
CA LEU A 68 57.37 16.17 65.86
C LEU A 68 58.51 15.58 65.01
N THR A 69 59.20 16.36 64.19
CA THR A 69 60.36 15.87 63.42
C THR A 69 61.60 15.65 64.29
N SER A 70 61.84 16.47 65.33
CA SER A 70 62.93 16.24 66.28
C SER A 70 62.64 15.08 67.24
N GLU A 71 61.40 14.93 67.71
CA GLU A 71 60.92 13.76 68.45
C GLU A 71 61.04 12.48 67.62
N LYS A 72 60.57 12.49 66.36
CA LYS A 72 60.76 11.37 65.43
C LYS A 72 62.23 11.01 65.26
N HIS A 73 63.11 12.00 65.04
CA HIS A 73 64.54 11.75 64.85
C HIS A 73 65.21 11.17 66.11
N ASN A 74 64.75 11.55 67.31
CA ASN A 74 65.20 10.95 68.56
C ASN A 74 64.68 9.52 68.74
N LEU A 75 63.44 9.22 68.35
CA LEU A 75 62.89 7.86 68.34
C LEU A 75 63.61 6.94 67.33
N GLU A 76 63.96 7.45 66.14
CA GLU A 76 64.76 6.73 65.14
C GLU A 76 66.15 6.38 65.71
N LYS A 77 66.82 7.32 66.41
CA LYS A 77 68.07 7.05 67.12
C LYS A 77 67.93 5.98 68.20
N LEU A 78 66.95 6.10 69.09
CA LEU A 78 66.70 5.13 70.16
C LEU A 78 66.37 3.74 69.62
N SER A 79 65.64 3.65 68.50
CA SER A 79 65.40 2.38 67.80
C SER A 79 66.71 1.79 67.27
N GLN A 80 67.54 2.60 66.61
CA GLN A 80 68.79 2.13 66.03
C GLN A 80 69.82 1.77 67.11
N GLU A 81 69.81 2.43 68.27
CA GLU A 81 70.58 2.04 69.45
C GLU A 81 70.10 0.68 70.00
N ARG A 82 68.78 0.47 70.14
CA ARG A 82 68.19 -0.83 70.51
C ARG A 82 68.54 -1.95 69.53
N ASP A 83 68.54 -1.70 68.23
CA ASP A 83 68.94 -2.69 67.23
C ASP A 83 70.44 -3.02 67.29
N ASN A 84 71.27 -2.02 67.60
CA ASN A 84 72.70 -2.21 67.88
C ASN A 84 72.96 -2.96 69.20
N GLU A 85 72.09 -2.86 70.21
CA GLU A 85 72.15 -3.68 71.42
C GLU A 85 71.68 -5.12 71.15
N ASN A 86 70.54 -5.29 70.48
CA ASN A 86 69.97 -6.59 70.12
C ASN A 86 70.95 -7.42 69.27
N THR A 87 71.58 -6.81 68.26
CA THR A 87 72.59 -7.49 67.44
C THR A 87 73.84 -7.89 68.22
N LYS A 88 74.30 -7.07 69.19
CA LYS A 88 75.38 -7.45 70.12
C LYS A 88 74.97 -8.60 71.04
N ALA A 89 73.74 -8.60 71.57
CA ALA A 89 73.22 -9.67 72.42
C ALA A 89 73.09 -11.00 71.66
N ILE A 90 72.54 -10.96 70.43
CA ILE A 90 72.49 -12.11 69.52
C ILE A 90 73.91 -12.61 69.18
N GLY A 91 74.88 -11.70 69.04
CA GLY A 91 76.29 -12.04 68.87
C GLY A 91 76.87 -12.85 70.04
N LYS A 92 76.63 -12.40 71.28
CA LYS A 92 77.03 -13.12 72.50
C LYS A 92 76.39 -14.51 72.58
N LEU A 93 75.06 -14.59 72.45
CA LEU A 93 74.32 -15.86 72.50
C LEU A 93 74.81 -16.87 71.44
N LYS A 94 75.14 -16.40 70.22
CA LYS A 94 75.73 -17.27 69.18
C LYS A 94 77.12 -17.77 69.54
N GLN A 95 77.92 -16.98 70.25
CA GLN A 95 79.23 -17.41 70.74
C GLN A 95 79.09 -18.40 71.91
N GLU A 96 78.22 -18.13 72.87
CA GLU A 96 77.91 -19.02 74.00
C GLU A 96 77.40 -20.40 73.53
N ILE A 97 76.51 -20.44 72.53
CA ILE A 97 76.06 -21.68 71.88
C ILE A 97 77.24 -22.43 71.24
N LYS A 98 78.14 -21.72 70.53
CA LYS A 98 79.30 -22.32 69.88
C LYS A 98 80.28 -22.91 70.90
N ASP A 99 80.54 -22.20 71.99
CA ASP A 99 81.45 -22.68 73.04
C ASP A 99 80.86 -23.88 73.80
N CYS A 100 79.56 -23.86 74.09
CA CYS A 100 78.85 -25.02 74.63
C CYS A 100 78.87 -26.24 73.67
N MET A 101 78.82 -26.01 72.35
CA MET A 101 79.03 -27.08 71.35
C MET A 101 80.46 -27.64 71.41
N ASN A 102 81.49 -26.77 71.49
CA ASN A 102 82.89 -27.19 71.61
C ASN A 102 83.12 -28.03 72.88
N ASP A 103 82.60 -27.58 74.03
CA ASP A 103 82.65 -28.31 75.30
C ASP A 103 81.94 -29.67 75.20
N THR A 104 80.81 -29.72 74.49
CA THR A 104 80.08 -30.98 74.24
C THR A 104 80.90 -31.96 73.38
N GLU A 105 81.76 -31.49 72.48
CA GLU A 105 82.68 -32.35 71.71
C GLU A 105 83.89 -32.78 72.54
N LEU A 106 84.49 -31.88 73.31
CA LEU A 106 85.55 -32.20 74.27
C LEU A 106 85.11 -33.25 75.29
N LEU A 107 83.89 -33.12 75.84
CA LEU A 107 83.31 -34.09 76.76
C LEU A 107 83.08 -35.45 76.11
N LYS A 108 82.61 -35.51 74.85
CA LYS A 108 82.50 -36.78 74.10
C LYS A 108 83.86 -37.47 73.97
N ASP A 109 84.92 -36.72 73.68
CA ASP A 109 86.26 -37.28 73.51
C ASP A 109 86.93 -37.68 74.83
N VAL A 110 86.66 -36.94 75.92
CA VAL A 110 87.03 -37.37 77.29
C VAL A 110 86.30 -38.65 77.67
N ILE A 111 84.99 -38.78 77.38
CA ILE A 111 84.20 -39.99 77.65
C ILE A 111 84.72 -41.19 76.84
N LYS A 112 85.01 -41.01 75.53
CA LYS A 112 85.67 -42.06 74.71
C LYS A 112 86.97 -42.51 75.35
N ARG A 113 87.85 -41.56 75.70
CA ARG A 113 89.17 -41.82 76.29
C ARG A 113 89.07 -42.52 77.66
N LEU A 114 88.12 -42.11 78.51
CA LEU A 114 87.88 -42.75 79.80
C LEU A 114 87.32 -44.15 79.65
N ASN A 115 86.35 -44.38 78.75
CA ASN A 115 85.84 -45.72 78.47
C ASN A 115 86.93 -46.65 77.92
N GLU A 116 87.83 -46.14 77.08
CA GLU A 116 88.94 -46.95 76.56
C GLU A 116 90.01 -47.23 77.63
N GLN A 117 90.32 -46.27 78.52
CA GLN A 117 91.18 -46.52 79.68
C GLN A 117 90.54 -47.50 80.66
N LEU A 118 89.23 -47.41 80.91
CA LEU A 118 88.49 -48.33 81.77
C LEU A 118 88.51 -49.76 81.19
N ASN A 119 88.29 -49.92 79.89
CA ASN A 119 88.45 -51.21 79.20
C ASN A 119 89.88 -51.74 79.32
N ARG A 120 90.90 -50.90 79.10
CA ARG A 120 92.32 -51.28 79.28
C ARG A 120 92.62 -51.69 80.73
N TYR A 121 92.02 -51.03 81.73
CA TYR A 121 92.19 -51.35 83.14
C TYR A 121 91.51 -52.68 83.50
N HIS A 122 90.29 -52.93 83.00
CA HIS A 122 89.59 -54.21 83.17
C HIS A 122 90.32 -55.37 82.49
N LEU A 123 90.91 -55.17 81.30
CA LEU A 123 91.72 -56.18 80.60
C LEU A 123 93.03 -56.51 81.33
N LYS A 124 93.64 -55.55 82.05
CA LYS A 124 94.97 -55.71 82.65
C LYS A 124 94.94 -56.08 84.14
N TYR A 125 94.00 -55.49 84.88
CA TYR A 125 93.71 -55.70 86.30
C TYR A 125 93.36 -57.14 86.71
N GLY A 126 92.09 -57.49 86.49
CA GLY A 126 91.35 -58.22 87.52
C GLY A 126 91.24 -57.41 88.84
N PRO A 127 90.65 -57.96 89.93
CA PRO A 127 90.45 -57.24 91.20
C PRO A 127 91.08 -57.92 92.44
N ILE A 128 92.18 -57.38 93.03
CA ILE A 128 92.97 -57.99 94.15
C ILE A 128 93.59 -56.93 95.15
N ARG A 129 94.10 -57.32 96.36
CA ARG A 129 94.71 -56.52 97.50
C ARG A 129 96.09 -57.10 98.03
N GLY A 130 96.90 -56.43 98.91
CA GLY A 130 98.21 -56.91 99.53
C GLY A 130 98.92 -55.99 100.61
N GLU A 131 100.12 -56.30 101.23
CA GLU A 131 100.93 -55.43 102.23
C GLU A 131 102.37 -55.92 102.84
N ASN A 132 103.31 -55.00 103.31
CA ASN A 132 104.39 -54.94 104.43
C ASN A 132 105.96 -55.41 104.45
N TYR A 133 106.84 -55.03 105.49
CA TYR A 133 108.40 -54.90 105.54
C TYR A 133 109.28 -55.07 106.93
N ALA A 134 110.68 -55.24 107.00
CA ALA A 134 111.78 -54.68 107.98
C ALA A 134 113.16 -55.45 108.50
N ASN A 135 114.31 -54.74 108.87
CA ASN A 135 115.40 -54.79 110.01
C ASN A 135 116.83 -55.59 110.23
N ILE A 136 117.85 -55.03 111.04
CA ILE A 136 119.00 -55.53 111.99
C ILE A 136 120.60 -55.81 111.70
N ALA A 137 121.59 -55.73 112.70
CA ALA A 137 123.14 -55.93 112.65
C ALA A 137 124.06 -56.18 114.00
N ALA A 138 125.44 -56.44 114.00
CA ALA A 138 126.48 -56.71 115.16
C ALA A 138 128.08 -56.59 114.82
N ASP A 139 129.29 -56.88 115.49
CA ASP A 139 129.99 -57.41 116.79
C ASP A 139 131.63 -57.23 116.91
N MET A 140 132.45 -57.55 118.02
CA MET A 140 134.01 -57.50 118.15
C MET A 140 134.85 -58.09 119.44
N ASN A 141 136.25 -58.25 119.51
CA ASN A 141 137.11 -58.78 120.70
C ASN A 141 138.71 -58.50 120.87
N SER A 142 139.51 -59.21 121.73
CA SER A 142 140.78 -58.80 122.48
C SER A 142 142.18 -59.49 122.21
N SER A 143 143.29 -58.83 122.61
CA SER A 143 144.70 -59.33 122.67
C SER A 143 145.49 -58.79 123.89
N SER A 144 145.30 -59.40 125.06
CA SER A 144 144.96 -58.67 126.29
C SER A 144 146.03 -57.87 127.06
N ILE A 145 147.34 -58.03 126.89
CA ILE A 145 148.34 -57.43 127.83
C ILE A 145 148.95 -56.12 127.34
N TYR A 146 149.42 -56.04 126.10
CA TYR A 146 149.66 -54.74 125.47
C TYR A 146 148.34 -53.99 125.25
N LYS A 147 147.23 -54.72 125.03
CA LYS A 147 145.90 -54.10 125.19
C LYS A 147 145.68 -53.58 126.60
N LEU A 148 146.10 -54.20 127.70
CA LEU A 148 145.87 -53.63 129.05
C LEU A 148 146.59 -52.30 129.27
N GLY A 149 147.84 -52.15 128.83
CA GLY A 149 148.55 -50.87 128.89
C GLY A 149 147.90 -49.81 128.00
N ALA A 150 147.58 -50.17 126.75
CA ALA A 150 146.85 -49.31 125.84
C ALA A 150 145.39 -49.05 126.26
N LEU A 151 144.78 -49.91 127.08
CA LEU A 151 143.41 -49.81 127.59
C LEU A 151 143.38 -48.99 128.88
N LEU A 152 144.44 -48.95 129.68
CA LEU A 152 144.58 -47.97 130.76
C LEU A 152 144.77 -46.58 130.17
N ASN A 153 145.68 -46.40 129.21
CA ASN A 153 145.78 -45.14 128.48
C ASN A 153 144.47 -44.79 127.75
N ALA A 154 143.81 -45.74 127.10
CA ALA A 154 142.51 -45.49 126.46
C ALA A 154 141.36 -45.30 127.47
N TYR A 155 141.48 -45.77 128.72
CA TYR A 155 140.53 -45.45 129.80
C TYR A 155 140.80 -44.06 130.34
N ASP A 156 142.05 -43.61 130.48
CA ASP A 156 142.37 -42.23 130.86
C ASP A 156 141.97 -41.27 129.73
N GLU A 157 142.26 -41.58 128.47
CA GLU A 157 141.79 -40.84 127.28
C GLU A 157 140.25 -40.82 127.22
N LEU A 158 139.58 -41.95 127.48
CA LEU A 158 138.11 -42.03 127.50
C LEU A 158 137.52 -41.33 128.73
N ILE A 159 138.17 -41.31 129.88
CA ILE A 159 137.74 -40.51 131.05
C ILE A 159 137.86 -39.02 130.70
N ASN A 160 138.99 -38.58 130.14
CA ASN A 160 139.15 -37.20 129.67
C ASN A 160 138.15 -36.84 128.55
N GLU A 161 137.84 -37.75 127.63
CA GLU A 161 136.80 -37.57 126.60
C GLU A 161 135.41 -37.49 127.25
N ARG A 162 135.11 -38.31 128.26
CA ARG A 162 133.84 -38.30 128.99
C ARG A 162 133.67 -37.04 129.83
N ASP A 163 134.71 -36.58 130.51
CA ASP A 163 134.70 -35.34 131.28
C ASP A 163 134.61 -34.11 130.37
N SER A 164 135.30 -34.14 129.22
CA SER A 164 135.14 -33.12 128.17
C SER A 164 133.71 -33.12 127.59
N ALA A 165 133.14 -34.30 127.33
CA ALA A 165 131.76 -34.44 126.86
C ALA A 165 130.72 -34.04 127.92
N LEU A 166 130.98 -34.31 129.21
CA LEU A 166 130.17 -33.88 130.34
C LEU A 166 130.22 -32.36 130.50
N SER A 167 131.41 -31.76 130.44
CA SER A 167 131.59 -30.29 130.44
C SER A 167 130.87 -29.65 129.25
N ALA A 168 131.04 -30.18 128.05
CA ALA A 168 130.36 -29.69 126.84
C ALA A 168 128.85 -29.91 126.87
N ASN A 169 128.34 -30.93 127.58
CA ASN A 169 126.90 -31.14 127.75
C ASN A 169 126.31 -30.30 128.88
N ALA A 170 127.06 -30.02 129.95
CA ALA A 170 126.69 -29.05 130.97
C ALA A 170 126.57 -27.64 130.38
N GLU A 171 127.53 -27.23 129.55
CA GLU A 171 127.49 -25.93 128.86
C GLU A 171 126.29 -25.83 127.87
N LYS A 172 125.92 -26.94 127.20
CA LYS A 172 124.70 -27.00 126.39
C LYS A 172 123.42 -26.97 127.24
N TYR A 173 123.41 -27.63 128.39
CA TYR A 173 122.27 -27.65 129.31
C TYR A 173 122.01 -26.25 129.87
N GLU A 174 123.06 -25.55 130.29
CA GLU A 174 123.00 -24.15 130.74
C GLU A 174 122.41 -23.23 129.64
N LYS A 175 122.94 -23.33 128.42
CA LYS A 175 122.43 -22.59 127.24
C LYS A 175 120.99 -22.97 126.88
N PHE A 176 120.55 -24.19 127.18
CA PHE A 176 119.16 -24.64 126.99
C PHE A 176 118.24 -24.06 128.07
N MET A 177 118.64 -24.10 129.34
CA MET A 177 117.88 -23.52 130.46
C MET A 177 117.66 -22.02 130.26
N VAL A 178 118.71 -21.25 129.96
CA VAL A 178 118.59 -19.82 129.63
C VAL A 178 117.60 -19.57 128.48
N ARG A 179 117.53 -20.46 127.49
CA ARG A 179 116.58 -20.36 126.38
C ARG A 179 115.14 -20.71 126.78
N VAL A 180 114.95 -21.68 127.68
CA VAL A 180 113.65 -22.00 128.28
C VAL A 180 113.13 -20.82 129.10
N ASP A 181 113.99 -20.18 129.89
CA ASP A 181 113.65 -19.00 130.71
C ASP A 181 113.31 -17.77 129.85
N CYS A 182 114.01 -17.57 128.72
CA CYS A 182 113.61 -16.58 127.72
C CYS A 182 112.20 -16.85 127.17
N ILE A 183 111.93 -18.09 126.72
CA ILE A 183 110.66 -18.49 126.09
C ILE A 183 109.49 -18.46 127.08
N THR A 184 109.69 -18.86 128.34
CA THR A 184 108.64 -18.74 129.37
C THR A 184 108.31 -17.28 129.64
N SER A 185 109.31 -16.41 129.80
CA SER A 185 109.06 -14.97 129.96
C SER A 185 108.41 -14.32 128.72
N GLU A 186 108.61 -14.87 127.52
CA GLU A 186 107.96 -14.42 126.28
C GLU A 186 106.50 -14.87 126.25
N ASN A 187 106.21 -16.13 126.59
CA ASN A 187 104.85 -16.66 126.70
C ASN A 187 104.03 -15.92 127.78
N GLU A 188 104.62 -15.59 128.93
CA GLU A 188 103.99 -14.77 129.96
C GLU A 188 103.64 -13.37 129.45
N LYS A 189 104.54 -12.73 128.69
CA LYS A 189 104.28 -11.42 128.05
C LYS A 189 103.21 -11.51 126.97
N LEU A 190 103.14 -12.62 126.21
CA LEU A 190 102.11 -12.86 125.21
C LEU A 190 100.73 -13.12 125.85
N LEU A 191 100.67 -13.89 126.94
CA LEU A 191 99.44 -14.09 127.73
C LEU A 191 98.96 -12.77 128.34
N ALA A 192 99.85 -12.01 128.98
CA ALA A 192 99.53 -10.69 129.54
C ALA A 192 99.13 -9.66 128.47
N ARG A 193 99.56 -9.85 127.20
CA ARG A 193 99.11 -9.05 126.05
C ARG A 193 97.76 -9.52 125.52
N LEU A 194 97.49 -10.82 125.47
CA LEU A 194 96.18 -11.38 125.12
C LEU A 194 95.10 -10.95 126.12
N GLU A 195 95.39 -11.03 127.42
CA GLU A 195 94.47 -10.54 128.46
C GLU A 195 94.18 -9.03 128.35
N ARG A 196 95.17 -8.22 127.94
CA ARG A 196 94.94 -6.80 127.66
C ARG A 196 94.07 -6.62 126.43
N LEU A 197 94.39 -7.29 125.32
CA LEU A 197 93.58 -7.21 124.09
C LEU A 197 92.14 -7.70 124.30
N GLN A 198 91.90 -8.69 125.18
CA GLN A 198 90.54 -9.13 125.57
C GLN A 198 89.81 -8.15 126.51
N LYS A 199 90.51 -7.21 127.15
CA LYS A 199 89.94 -6.15 128.01
C LYS A 199 89.82 -4.80 127.28
N GLU A 200 90.71 -4.56 126.32
CA GLU A 200 90.75 -3.39 125.43
C GLU A 200 89.83 -3.58 124.21
N VAL A 201 89.56 -4.83 123.82
CA VAL A 201 88.56 -5.21 122.81
C VAL A 201 87.55 -6.18 123.44
N PRO A 202 86.55 -5.68 124.20
CA PRO A 202 85.22 -6.21 124.00
C PRO A 202 84.87 -6.01 122.51
N ILE A 203 84.43 -7.06 121.82
CA ILE A 203 83.61 -6.84 120.62
C ILE A 203 82.34 -6.19 121.16
N GLY A 204 82.16 -4.89 120.93
CA GLY A 204 81.11 -4.12 121.57
C GLY A 204 79.75 -4.73 121.23
N SER A 205 79.00 -5.15 122.26
CA SER A 205 77.63 -5.64 122.09
C SER A 205 76.81 -4.59 121.31
N GLU A 206 76.98 -3.32 121.69
CA GLU A 206 76.42 -2.15 121.03
C GLU A 206 76.81 -2.03 119.54
N GLU A 207 78.09 -2.22 119.16
CA GLU A 207 78.51 -2.16 117.74
C GLU A 207 77.92 -3.31 116.91
N ALA A 208 77.90 -4.53 117.47
CA ALA A 208 77.31 -5.69 116.81
C ALA A 208 75.77 -5.58 116.70
N GLU A 209 75.12 -5.02 117.73
CA GLU A 209 73.69 -4.74 117.76
C GLU A 209 73.29 -3.61 116.79
N LEU A 210 74.12 -2.55 116.67
CA LEU A 210 73.95 -1.49 115.68
C LEU A 210 74.05 -2.03 114.25
N VAL A 211 75.08 -2.83 113.93
CA VAL A 211 75.19 -3.48 112.61
C VAL A 211 74.02 -4.44 112.35
N ALA A 212 73.53 -5.14 113.38
CA ALA A 212 72.35 -5.99 113.27
C ALA A 212 71.03 -5.20 113.14
N ALA A 213 70.98 -3.94 113.61
CA ALA A 213 69.84 -3.04 113.42
C ALA A 213 69.84 -2.45 112.01
N ASP A 214 70.98 -1.94 111.52
CA ASP A 214 71.14 -1.48 110.13
C ASP A 214 70.82 -2.60 109.13
N ALA A 215 71.28 -3.82 109.38
CA ALA A 215 70.96 -4.98 108.54
C ALA A 215 69.46 -5.32 108.51
N ARG A 216 68.69 -5.00 109.57
CA ARG A 216 67.22 -5.12 109.58
C ARG A 216 66.58 -3.99 108.80
N LEU A 217 66.99 -2.74 109.03
CA LEU A 217 66.47 -1.57 108.30
C LEU A 217 66.67 -1.71 106.78
N LEU A 218 67.83 -2.21 106.35
CA LEU A 218 68.12 -2.50 104.93
C LEU A 218 67.29 -3.66 104.36
N LEU A 219 66.85 -4.61 105.19
CA LEU A 219 65.92 -5.67 104.77
C LEU A 219 64.48 -5.15 104.68
N ASP A 220 64.05 -4.33 105.63
CA ASP A 220 62.73 -3.69 105.64
C ASP A 220 62.59 -2.71 104.46
N GLU A 221 63.61 -1.88 104.20
CA GLU A 221 63.71 -1.00 103.03
C GLU A 221 63.68 -1.81 101.73
N ARG A 222 64.47 -2.90 101.64
CA ARG A 222 64.44 -3.80 100.49
C ARG A 222 63.06 -4.42 100.28
N GLU A 223 62.33 -4.78 101.33
CA GLU A 223 60.98 -5.32 101.18
C GLU A 223 59.98 -4.24 100.76
N ILE A 224 60.10 -3.00 101.26
CA ILE A 224 59.32 -1.85 100.78
C ILE A 224 59.57 -1.61 99.28
N LEU A 225 60.83 -1.55 98.84
CA LEU A 225 61.20 -1.36 97.44
C LEU A 225 60.72 -2.53 96.55
N LEU A 226 60.75 -3.77 97.04
CA LEU A 226 60.18 -4.92 96.31
C LEU A 226 58.65 -4.82 96.16
N ARG A 227 57.94 -4.39 97.20
CA ARG A 227 56.48 -4.16 97.15
C ARG A 227 56.13 -3.01 96.19
N GLU A 228 56.91 -1.92 96.19
CA GLU A 228 56.75 -0.79 95.27
C GLU A 228 57.01 -1.19 93.81
N VAL A 229 58.11 -1.92 93.53
CA VAL A 229 58.40 -2.45 92.19
C VAL A 229 57.29 -3.40 91.71
N GLN A 230 56.72 -4.23 92.59
CA GLN A 230 55.58 -5.08 92.24
C GLN A 230 54.31 -4.27 91.93
N ALA A 231 54.01 -3.22 92.71
CA ALA A 231 52.88 -2.33 92.46
C ALA A 231 53.02 -1.61 91.12
N LEU A 232 54.20 -1.04 90.83
CA LEU A 232 54.52 -0.38 89.56
C LEU A 232 54.45 -1.35 88.36
N GLN A 233 54.87 -2.61 88.54
CA GLN A 233 54.71 -3.65 87.51
C GLN A 233 53.25 -4.00 87.26
N GLN A 234 52.42 -4.11 88.30
CA GLN A 234 50.99 -4.37 88.18
C GLN A 234 50.25 -3.21 87.51
N GLN A 235 50.50 -1.96 87.94
CA GLN A 235 49.95 -0.76 87.31
C GLN A 235 50.32 -0.70 85.83
N LYS A 236 51.61 -0.83 85.49
CA LYS A 236 52.07 -0.86 84.09
C LYS A 236 51.43 -1.97 83.29
N HIS A 237 51.16 -3.14 83.88
CA HIS A 237 50.49 -4.23 83.19
C HIS A 237 49.00 -3.92 82.94
N GLN A 238 48.31 -3.28 83.89
CA GLN A 238 46.95 -2.80 83.71
C GLN A 238 46.89 -1.73 82.62
N GLU A 239 47.72 -0.69 82.69
CA GLU A 239 47.81 0.38 81.68
C GLU A 239 48.09 -0.18 80.27
N THR A 240 49.03 -1.11 80.13
CA THR A 240 49.31 -1.76 78.83
C THR A 240 48.17 -2.65 78.35
N SER A 241 47.43 -3.32 79.24
CA SER A 241 46.25 -4.09 78.89
C SER A 241 45.08 -3.20 78.46
N GLU A 242 44.88 -2.05 79.10
CA GLU A 242 43.83 -1.08 78.75
C GLU A 242 44.13 -0.40 77.42
N LEU A 243 45.36 0.07 77.21
CA LEU A 243 45.82 0.62 75.94
C LEU A 243 45.73 -0.41 74.81
N GLN A 244 46.10 -1.68 75.06
CA GLN A 244 45.98 -2.74 74.04
C GLN A 244 44.52 -3.07 73.72
N ALA A 245 43.61 -3.01 74.71
CA ALA A 245 42.17 -3.13 74.48
C ALA A 245 41.63 -1.95 73.68
N GLU A 246 42.04 -0.71 73.96
CA GLU A 246 41.64 0.48 73.19
C GLU A 246 42.17 0.45 71.75
N VAL A 247 43.44 0.10 71.54
CA VAL A 247 44.02 -0.11 70.21
C VAL A 247 43.22 -1.16 69.42
N SER A 248 42.79 -2.26 70.05
CA SER A 248 41.97 -3.28 69.38
C SER A 248 40.58 -2.75 68.97
N LYS A 249 39.95 -1.89 69.79
CA LYS A 249 38.66 -1.23 69.46
C LYS A 249 38.84 -0.26 68.29
N LEU A 250 39.89 0.56 68.32
CA LEU A 250 40.20 1.51 67.25
C LEU A 250 40.54 0.79 65.93
N GLN A 251 41.24 -0.34 65.98
CA GLN A 251 41.48 -1.20 64.82
C GLN A 251 40.18 -1.77 64.23
N HIS A 252 39.24 -2.23 65.07
CA HIS A 252 37.92 -2.70 64.62
C HIS A 252 37.10 -1.58 63.95
N GLN A 253 37.03 -0.41 64.59
CA GLN A 253 36.34 0.76 64.05
C GLN A 253 36.95 1.25 62.73
N LEU A 254 38.27 1.21 62.61
CA LEU A 254 38.99 1.54 61.38
C LEU A 254 38.66 0.54 60.26
N GLU A 255 38.61 -0.76 60.55
CA GLU A 255 38.31 -1.78 59.54
C GLU A 255 36.84 -1.72 59.09
N GLU A 256 35.89 -1.56 60.03
CA GLU A 256 34.50 -1.22 59.72
C GLU A 256 34.39 0.00 58.80
N SER A 257 35.17 1.05 59.08
CA SER A 257 35.16 2.29 58.30
C SER A 257 35.75 2.10 56.90
N LYS A 258 36.78 1.26 56.73
CA LYS A 258 37.28 0.85 55.40
C LYS A 258 36.21 0.08 54.63
N ILE A 259 35.54 -0.88 55.25
CA ILE A 259 34.48 -1.70 54.62
C ILE A 259 33.33 -0.81 54.15
N LYS A 260 32.84 0.10 55.02
CA LYS A 260 31.80 1.09 54.70
C LYS A 260 32.23 2.05 53.58
N ASN A 261 33.50 2.47 53.56
CA ASN A 261 34.04 3.30 52.47
C ASN A 261 34.09 2.51 51.14
N HIS A 262 34.48 1.23 51.18
CA HIS A 262 34.53 0.37 49.99
C HIS A 262 33.14 0.08 49.40
N SER A 263 32.12 -0.15 50.25
CA SER A 263 30.74 -0.29 49.77
C SER A 263 30.23 1.01 49.15
N LEU A 264 30.38 2.16 49.84
CA LEU A 264 29.99 3.47 49.31
C LEU A 264 30.72 3.81 48.00
N GLN A 265 31.99 3.43 47.86
CA GLN A 265 32.74 3.60 46.62
C GLN A 265 32.18 2.73 45.48
N SER A 266 31.74 1.50 45.78
CA SER A 266 31.03 0.63 44.83
C SER A 266 29.68 1.21 44.42
N ASP A 267 28.89 1.70 45.37
CA ASP A 267 27.56 2.29 45.13
C ASP A 267 27.67 3.54 44.25
N VAL A 268 28.66 4.40 44.50
CA VAL A 268 28.98 5.56 43.66
C VAL A 268 29.42 5.16 42.25
N ILE A 269 30.06 3.99 42.07
CA ILE A 269 30.40 3.47 40.74
C ILE A 269 29.15 2.95 40.02
N SER A 270 28.24 2.22 40.70
CA SER A 270 26.97 1.77 40.13
C SER A 270 26.12 2.96 39.68
N ALA A 271 25.88 3.92 40.57
CA ALA A 271 25.07 5.10 40.27
C ALA A 271 25.63 5.91 39.10
N ARG A 272 26.96 5.99 38.94
CA ARG A 272 27.59 6.62 37.75
C ARG A 272 27.37 5.84 36.46
N GLN A 273 27.37 4.52 36.51
CA GLN A 273 27.06 3.67 35.35
C GLN A 273 25.59 3.82 34.94
N GLU A 274 24.67 3.77 35.91
CA GLU A 274 23.22 3.95 35.72
C GLU A 274 22.90 5.34 35.13
N CYS A 275 23.45 6.41 35.70
CA CYS A 275 23.32 7.76 35.14
C CYS A 275 23.83 7.82 33.69
N SER A 276 24.99 7.24 33.40
CA SER A 276 25.55 7.24 32.04
C SER A 276 24.71 6.40 31.05
N GLU A 277 24.03 5.34 31.52
CA GLU A 277 23.04 4.64 30.71
C GLU A 277 21.77 5.46 30.46
N LEU A 278 21.25 6.15 31.48
CA LEU A 278 20.09 7.02 31.36
C LEU A 278 20.38 8.19 30.42
N GLU A 279 21.57 8.78 30.46
CA GLU A 279 22.03 9.78 29.50
C GLU A 279 22.01 9.25 28.06
N ARG A 280 22.56 8.04 27.81
CA ARG A 280 22.50 7.40 26.48
C ARG A 280 21.06 7.15 26.02
N LYS A 281 20.19 6.66 26.91
CA LYS A 281 18.77 6.41 26.63
C LYS A 281 18.03 7.71 26.29
N CYS A 282 18.27 8.78 27.05
CA CYS A 282 17.72 10.11 26.78
C CYS A 282 18.24 10.72 25.46
N GLN A 283 19.54 10.56 25.15
CA GLN A 283 20.11 11.02 23.87
C GLN A 283 19.54 10.24 22.67
N ALA A 284 19.32 8.93 22.80
CA ALA A 284 18.65 8.12 21.78
C ALA A 284 17.21 8.59 21.56
N LEU A 285 16.40 8.68 22.63
CA LEU A 285 15.02 9.18 22.56
C LEU A 285 14.94 10.61 21.99
N GLN A 286 15.89 11.48 22.32
CA GLN A 286 15.93 12.84 21.75
C GLN A 286 16.28 12.82 20.25
N LYS A 287 17.16 11.91 19.81
CA LYS A 287 17.46 11.72 18.38
C LYS A 287 16.24 11.17 17.64
N ASP A 288 15.56 10.18 18.20
CA ASP A 288 14.38 9.57 17.59
C ASP A 288 13.21 10.56 17.52
N LEU A 289 13.02 11.40 18.54
CA LEU A 289 12.07 12.51 18.53
C LEU A 289 12.41 13.55 17.43
N ARG A 290 13.69 13.90 17.24
CA ARG A 290 14.13 14.79 16.15
C ARG A 290 13.98 14.18 14.75
N ASN A 291 13.95 12.85 14.64
CA ASN A 291 13.72 12.13 13.39
C ASN A 291 12.22 11.84 13.14
N SER A 292 11.36 12.05 14.15
CA SER A 292 9.92 11.82 14.03
C SER A 292 9.24 12.98 13.29
N VAL A 293 8.24 12.65 12.47
CA VAL A 293 7.40 13.65 11.78
C VAL A 293 6.73 14.54 12.82
N THR A 294 6.88 15.86 12.69
CA THR A 294 6.29 16.78 13.66
C THR A 294 4.76 16.73 13.62
N ARG A 295 4.12 17.07 14.74
CA ARG A 295 2.66 17.14 14.82
C ARG A 295 2.07 18.12 13.80
N GLU A 296 2.82 19.17 13.45
CA GLU A 296 2.43 20.19 12.48
C GLU A 296 2.47 19.64 11.05
N GLU A 297 3.55 18.98 10.64
CA GLU A 297 3.64 18.29 9.33
C GLU A 297 2.55 17.22 9.18
N HIS A 298 2.31 16.42 10.24
CA HIS A 298 1.24 15.44 10.25
C HIS A 298 -0.15 16.09 10.10
N GLN A 299 -0.42 17.19 10.82
CA GLN A 299 -1.68 17.90 10.73
C GLN A 299 -1.87 18.56 9.35
N LEU A 300 -0.81 19.10 8.74
CA LEU A 300 -0.84 19.63 7.37
C LEU A 300 -1.17 18.53 6.36
N ALA A 301 -0.53 17.37 6.46
CA ALA A 301 -0.82 16.22 5.60
C ALA A 301 -2.26 15.71 5.76
N VAL A 302 -2.78 15.65 7.00
CA VAL A 302 -4.18 15.27 7.29
C VAL A 302 -5.16 16.30 6.72
N ASN A 303 -4.90 17.60 6.90
CA ASN A 303 -5.73 18.68 6.36
C ASN A 303 -5.77 18.65 4.82
N GLU A 304 -4.62 18.42 4.17
CA GLU A 304 -4.53 18.32 2.70
C GLU A 304 -5.27 17.08 2.18
N CYS A 305 -5.16 15.93 2.86
CA CYS A 305 -5.97 14.75 2.53
C CYS A 305 -7.47 15.04 2.67
N GLN A 306 -7.90 15.74 3.73
CA GLN A 306 -9.30 16.14 3.91
C GLN A 306 -9.80 17.08 2.79
N ARG A 307 -8.98 18.05 2.38
CA ARG A 307 -9.28 18.94 1.24
C ARG A 307 -9.48 18.16 -0.05
N LEU A 308 -8.53 17.27 -0.37
CA LEU A 308 -8.59 16.44 -1.58
C LEU A 308 -9.79 15.46 -1.57
N PHE A 309 -10.15 14.91 -0.41
CA PHE A 309 -11.36 14.08 -0.29
C PHE A 309 -12.65 14.85 -0.52
N GLU A 310 -12.77 16.09 -0.01
CA GLU A 310 -13.98 16.90 -0.22
C GLU A 310 -14.08 17.40 -1.67
N GLU A 311 -12.96 17.78 -2.29
CA GLU A 311 -12.90 18.14 -3.71
C GLU A 311 -13.31 16.96 -4.61
N LEU A 312 -12.82 15.75 -4.32
CA LEU A 312 -13.24 14.52 -5.02
C LEU A 312 -14.73 14.23 -4.80
N ARG A 313 -15.26 14.45 -3.59
CA ARG A 313 -16.68 14.27 -3.25
C ARG A 313 -17.58 15.23 -4.02
N LEU A 314 -17.16 16.50 -4.13
CA LEU A 314 -17.87 17.53 -4.89
C LEU A 314 -17.86 17.22 -6.39
N ALA A 315 -16.69 16.87 -6.96
CA ALA A 315 -16.56 16.48 -8.36
C ALA A 315 -17.43 15.27 -8.72
N TYR A 316 -17.43 14.21 -7.89
CA TYR A 316 -18.27 13.03 -8.08
C TYR A 316 -19.77 13.36 -7.97
N SER A 317 -20.15 14.24 -7.03
CA SER A 317 -21.53 14.71 -6.89
C SER A 317 -22.01 15.46 -8.15
N GLN A 318 -21.16 16.35 -8.69
CA GLN A 318 -21.42 17.07 -9.93
C GLN A 318 -21.55 16.13 -11.13
N GLU A 319 -20.57 15.25 -11.37
CA GLU A 319 -20.62 14.31 -12.49
C GLU A 319 -21.85 13.38 -12.40
N SER A 320 -22.19 12.92 -11.19
CA SER A 320 -23.42 12.16 -10.93
C SER A 320 -24.67 12.97 -11.29
N GLY A 321 -24.69 14.27 -11.00
CA GLY A 321 -25.73 15.21 -11.40
C GLY A 321 -25.86 15.34 -12.93
N ASP A 322 -24.73 15.54 -13.61
CA ASP A 322 -24.66 15.71 -15.07
C ASP A 322 -24.98 14.41 -15.84
N LEU A 323 -24.58 13.25 -15.32
CA LEU A 323 -24.99 11.93 -15.81
C LEU A 323 -26.51 11.74 -15.65
N LYS A 324 -27.08 12.07 -14.49
CA LYS A 324 -28.55 12.06 -14.27
C LYS A 324 -29.26 13.04 -15.22
N GLY A 325 -28.64 14.19 -15.52
CA GLY A 325 -29.11 15.15 -16.53
C GLY A 325 -29.15 14.56 -17.94
N ARG A 326 -28.02 14.04 -18.43
CA ARG A 326 -27.89 13.38 -19.74
C ARG A 326 -28.87 12.21 -19.89
N VAL A 327 -29.03 11.38 -18.85
CA VAL A 327 -30.00 10.26 -18.85
C VAL A 327 -31.45 10.75 -18.93
N ARG A 328 -31.80 11.89 -18.33
CA ARG A 328 -33.14 12.49 -18.51
C ARG A 328 -33.34 13.01 -19.94
N ALA A 329 -32.33 13.69 -20.51
CA ALA A 329 -32.38 14.19 -21.89
C ALA A 329 -32.59 13.04 -22.90
N VAL A 330 -31.74 12.00 -22.85
CA VAL A 330 -31.84 10.83 -23.75
C VAL A 330 -33.17 10.08 -23.56
N LYS A 331 -33.72 10.01 -22.34
CA LYS A 331 -35.07 9.44 -22.12
C LYS A 331 -36.17 10.28 -22.77
N HIS A 332 -36.06 11.61 -22.76
CA HIS A 332 -37.00 12.50 -23.43
C HIS A 332 -36.88 12.39 -24.95
N GLU A 333 -35.66 12.44 -25.50
CA GLU A 333 -35.40 12.23 -26.94
C GLU A 333 -35.94 10.89 -27.43
N LYS A 334 -35.71 9.80 -26.68
CA LYS A 334 -36.28 8.47 -26.99
C LYS A 334 -37.81 8.48 -27.06
N LYS A 335 -38.50 9.23 -26.17
CA LYS A 335 -39.96 9.38 -26.23
C LYS A 335 -40.37 10.14 -27.48
N ASN A 336 -39.76 11.30 -27.73
CA ASN A 336 -40.07 12.15 -28.88
C ASN A 336 -39.79 11.44 -30.23
N LEU A 337 -38.78 10.57 -30.29
CA LEU A 337 -38.48 9.72 -31.45
C LEU A 337 -39.48 8.57 -31.61
N ALA A 338 -39.94 7.97 -30.51
CA ALA A 338 -40.99 6.94 -30.57
C ALA A 338 -42.32 7.53 -31.07
N GLU A 339 -42.69 8.73 -30.63
CA GLU A 339 -43.88 9.47 -31.09
C GLU A 339 -43.78 9.77 -32.60
N LYS A 340 -42.66 10.34 -33.06
CA LYS A 340 -42.40 10.56 -34.50
C LYS A 340 -42.42 9.27 -35.32
N LEU A 341 -41.97 8.14 -34.76
CA LEU A 341 -42.01 6.84 -35.42
C LEU A 341 -43.44 6.33 -35.55
N THR A 342 -44.29 6.49 -34.53
CA THR A 342 -45.72 6.16 -34.63
C THR A 342 -46.45 7.03 -35.64
N ASP A 343 -46.18 8.34 -35.67
CA ASP A 343 -46.77 9.27 -36.66
C ASP A 343 -46.34 8.90 -38.09
N SER A 344 -45.05 8.60 -38.29
CA SER A 344 -44.52 8.17 -39.59
C SER A 344 -45.14 6.83 -40.02
N SER A 345 -45.28 5.87 -39.11
CA SER A 345 -45.92 4.57 -39.37
C SER A 345 -47.40 4.73 -39.77
N ALA A 346 -48.15 5.59 -39.06
CA ALA A 346 -49.54 5.89 -39.39
C ALA A 346 -49.67 6.55 -40.78
N ASN A 347 -48.79 7.49 -41.11
CA ASN A 347 -48.76 8.13 -42.44
C ASN A 347 -48.41 7.12 -43.55
N VAL A 348 -47.44 6.22 -43.34
CA VAL A 348 -47.10 5.15 -44.28
C VAL A 348 -48.28 4.17 -44.46
N HIS A 349 -48.99 3.83 -43.39
CA HIS A 349 -50.21 3.01 -43.49
C HIS A 349 -51.30 3.72 -44.31
N HIS A 350 -51.57 5.01 -44.02
CA HIS A 350 -52.55 5.81 -44.75
C HIS A 350 -52.23 5.91 -46.26
N LEU A 351 -50.97 6.18 -46.61
CA LEU A 351 -50.52 6.22 -48.01
C LEU A 351 -50.65 4.85 -48.70
N ASN A 352 -50.35 3.75 -48.01
CA ASN A 352 -50.56 2.41 -48.55
C ASN A 352 -52.05 2.11 -48.82
N VAL A 353 -52.96 2.55 -47.95
CA VAL A 353 -54.42 2.46 -48.17
C VAL A 353 -54.85 3.31 -49.37
N GLN A 354 -54.36 4.55 -49.50
CA GLN A 354 -54.62 5.38 -50.68
C GLN A 354 -54.13 4.71 -51.97
N VAL A 355 -52.88 4.22 -52.00
CA VAL A 355 -52.30 3.54 -53.17
C VAL A 355 -53.07 2.27 -53.53
N SER A 356 -53.57 1.52 -52.53
CA SER A 356 -54.44 0.37 -52.76
C SER A 356 -55.78 0.77 -53.39
N GLY A 357 -56.42 1.83 -52.88
CA GLY A 357 -57.65 2.40 -53.45
C GLY A 357 -57.47 2.93 -54.88
N LEU A 358 -56.34 3.58 -55.16
CA LEU A 358 -55.98 4.05 -56.51
C LEU A 358 -55.72 2.89 -57.46
N LYS A 359 -54.98 1.84 -57.05
CA LYS A 359 -54.80 0.60 -57.84
C LYS A 359 -56.14 -0.11 -58.12
N GLY A 360 -57.03 -0.17 -57.13
CA GLY A 360 -58.39 -0.71 -57.30
C GLY A 360 -59.25 0.14 -58.25
N SER A 361 -59.03 1.46 -58.29
CA SER A 361 -59.72 2.36 -59.20
C SER A 361 -59.16 2.28 -60.62
N LEU A 362 -57.83 2.19 -60.79
CA LEU A 362 -57.16 1.96 -62.07
C LEU A 362 -57.69 0.69 -62.74
N ARG A 363 -57.74 -0.44 -62.02
CA ARG A 363 -58.34 -1.70 -62.51
C ARG A 363 -59.77 -1.57 -63.00
N LYS A 364 -60.59 -0.73 -62.34
CA LYS A 364 -61.96 -0.43 -62.79
C LYS A 364 -61.98 0.41 -64.08
N TYR A 365 -61.02 1.30 -64.28
CA TYR A 365 -60.88 2.08 -65.52
C TYR A 365 -60.32 1.24 -66.67
N GLU A 366 -59.29 0.42 -66.45
CA GLU A 366 -58.78 -0.59 -67.41
C GLU A 366 -59.93 -1.50 -67.88
N SER A 367 -60.70 -2.05 -66.94
CA SER A 367 -61.89 -2.86 -67.21
C SER A 367 -63.06 -2.10 -67.86
N ARG A 368 -63.00 -0.76 -67.97
CA ARG A 368 -63.96 0.06 -68.74
C ARG A 368 -63.42 0.37 -70.13
N VAL A 369 -62.12 0.63 -70.26
CA VAL A 369 -61.42 0.83 -71.54
C VAL A 369 -61.52 -0.42 -72.40
N GLN A 370 -61.16 -1.59 -71.86
CA GLN A 370 -61.24 -2.88 -72.58
C GLN A 370 -62.64 -3.17 -73.13
N ARG A 371 -63.71 -2.90 -72.34
CA ARG A 371 -65.10 -3.04 -72.80
C ARG A 371 -65.47 -2.02 -73.87
N ARG A 372 -64.93 -0.80 -73.82
CA ARG A 372 -65.14 0.21 -74.87
C ARG A 372 -64.41 -0.17 -76.17
N GLU A 373 -63.18 -0.66 -76.09
CA GLU A 373 -62.43 -1.20 -77.23
C GLU A 373 -63.19 -2.36 -77.91
N GLN A 374 -63.69 -3.33 -77.14
CA GLN A 374 -64.55 -4.40 -77.65
C GLN A 374 -65.81 -3.86 -78.35
N THR A 375 -66.51 -2.86 -77.77
CA THR A 375 -67.65 -2.23 -78.45
C THR A 375 -67.24 -1.50 -79.73
N LEU A 376 -66.09 -0.82 -79.75
CA LEU A 376 -65.58 -0.15 -80.95
C LEU A 376 -65.25 -1.15 -82.07
N GLN A 377 -64.58 -2.27 -81.75
CA GLN A 377 -64.32 -3.35 -82.72
C GLN A 377 -65.62 -3.95 -83.29
N SER A 378 -66.65 -4.12 -82.47
CA SER A 378 -67.98 -4.57 -82.93
C SER A 378 -68.69 -3.54 -83.83
N LEU A 379 -68.53 -2.24 -83.53
CA LEU A 379 -69.08 -1.15 -84.34
C LEU A 379 -68.31 -0.96 -85.65
N GLU A 380 -66.98 -1.10 -85.65
CA GLU A 380 -66.17 -1.07 -86.87
C GLU A 380 -66.51 -2.22 -87.83
N THR A 381 -66.65 -3.45 -87.30
CA THR A 381 -67.02 -4.61 -88.12
C THR A 381 -68.44 -4.48 -88.67
N SER A 382 -69.39 -4.01 -87.85
CA SER A 382 -70.74 -3.64 -88.31
C SER A 382 -70.72 -2.52 -89.36
N TYR A 383 -69.92 -1.48 -89.19
CA TYR A 383 -69.76 -0.38 -90.15
C TYR A 383 -69.13 -0.87 -91.47
N ARG A 384 -68.10 -1.72 -91.41
CA ARG A 384 -67.50 -2.35 -92.60
C ARG A 384 -68.53 -3.18 -93.37
N LEU A 385 -69.38 -3.95 -92.67
CA LEU A 385 -70.47 -4.73 -93.27
C LEU A 385 -71.60 -3.84 -93.85
N ALA A 386 -71.99 -2.78 -93.15
CA ALA A 386 -72.97 -1.82 -93.65
C ALA A 386 -72.45 -1.09 -94.90
N LYS A 387 -71.16 -0.70 -94.91
CA LYS A 387 -70.50 -0.04 -96.03
C LYS A 387 -70.36 -0.95 -97.25
N THR A 388 -70.07 -2.24 -97.08
CA THR A 388 -70.04 -3.20 -98.21
C THR A 388 -71.44 -3.47 -98.76
N ARG A 389 -72.45 -3.67 -97.89
CA ARG A 389 -73.87 -3.79 -98.30
C ARG A 389 -74.38 -2.54 -99.04
N LEU A 390 -73.98 -1.35 -98.60
CA LEU A 390 -74.38 -0.10 -99.27
C LEU A 390 -73.71 0.06 -100.64
N ARG A 391 -72.47 -0.42 -100.83
CA ARG A 391 -71.85 -0.50 -102.17
C ARG A 391 -72.59 -1.48 -103.07
N SER A 392 -72.89 -2.69 -102.61
CA SER A 392 -73.59 -3.68 -103.46
C SER A 392 -75.02 -3.23 -103.80
N LEU A 393 -75.71 -2.54 -102.87
CA LEU A 393 -77.02 -1.95 -103.15
C LEU A 393 -76.92 -0.79 -104.14
N ALA A 394 -75.88 0.06 -104.05
CA ALA A 394 -75.62 1.11 -105.03
C ALA A 394 -75.29 0.53 -106.42
N GLN A 395 -74.54 -0.58 -106.50
CA GLN A 395 -74.26 -1.28 -107.74
C GLN A 395 -75.56 -1.84 -108.35
N VAL A 396 -76.37 -2.58 -107.59
CA VAL A 396 -77.67 -3.11 -108.08
C VAL A 396 -78.63 -1.98 -108.48
N SER A 397 -78.57 -0.83 -107.80
CA SER A 397 -79.35 0.35 -108.21
C SER A 397 -78.84 0.97 -109.52
N SER A 398 -77.55 0.87 -109.83
CA SER A 398 -76.97 1.29 -111.10
C SER A 398 -77.38 0.33 -112.22
N GLU A 399 -77.26 -0.98 -111.99
CA GLU A 399 -77.69 -2.04 -112.91
C GLU A 399 -79.19 -1.90 -113.25
N LEU A 400 -80.03 -1.63 -112.23
CA LEU A 400 -81.47 -1.38 -112.41
C LEU A 400 -81.78 -0.06 -113.13
N LEU A 401 -80.92 0.95 -113.03
CA LEU A 401 -81.05 2.20 -113.81
C LEU A 401 -80.65 1.98 -115.27
N GLU A 402 -79.56 1.25 -115.54
CA GLU A 402 -79.17 0.84 -116.89
C GLU A 402 -80.27 0.00 -117.57
N ASP A 403 -80.84 -0.98 -116.87
CA ASP A 403 -81.95 -1.78 -117.41
C ASP A 403 -83.22 -0.94 -117.61
N ARG A 404 -83.48 0.06 -116.75
CA ARG A 404 -84.56 1.03 -116.97
C ARG A 404 -84.30 1.90 -118.21
N GLU A 405 -83.07 2.31 -118.45
CA GLU A 405 -82.69 3.09 -119.64
C GLU A 405 -82.82 2.24 -120.91
N ARG A 406 -82.32 1.00 -120.92
CA ARG A 406 -82.54 0.01 -122.00
C ARG A 406 -84.03 -0.21 -122.28
N LEU A 407 -84.85 -0.32 -121.23
CA LEU A 407 -86.30 -0.47 -121.37
C LEU A 407 -86.94 0.80 -121.96
N LEU A 408 -86.55 2.00 -121.54
CA LEU A 408 -87.03 3.26 -122.12
C LEU A 408 -86.60 3.44 -123.58
N GLU A 409 -85.38 3.05 -123.95
CA GLU A 409 -84.93 3.01 -125.34
C GLU A 409 -85.80 2.06 -126.18
N SER A 410 -86.04 0.83 -125.69
CA SER A 410 -86.89 -0.16 -126.37
C SER A 410 -88.35 0.31 -126.51
N LEU A 411 -88.89 0.98 -125.48
CA LEU A 411 -90.23 1.58 -125.51
C LEU A 411 -90.29 2.72 -126.53
N SER A 412 -89.24 3.54 -126.63
CA SER A 412 -89.17 4.62 -127.63
C SER A 412 -89.07 4.09 -129.07
N ALA A 413 -88.44 2.94 -129.28
CA ALA A 413 -88.38 2.25 -130.56
C ALA A 413 -89.77 1.68 -130.93
N GLN A 414 -90.42 0.98 -130.00
CA GLN A 414 -91.80 0.51 -130.16
C GLN A 414 -92.78 1.65 -130.40
N GLN A 415 -92.62 2.79 -129.72
CA GLN A 415 -93.53 3.93 -129.91
C GLN A 415 -93.37 4.56 -131.31
N LYS A 416 -92.14 4.65 -131.84
CA LYS A 416 -91.90 5.06 -133.25
C LYS A 416 -92.56 4.09 -134.23
N GLU A 417 -92.42 2.78 -134.01
CA GLU A 417 -93.07 1.75 -134.83
C GLU A 417 -94.61 1.90 -134.79
N THR A 418 -95.20 2.15 -133.62
CA THR A 418 -96.65 2.43 -133.51
C THR A 418 -97.06 3.74 -134.17
N ASP A 419 -96.26 4.81 -134.11
CA ASP A 419 -96.54 6.08 -134.80
C ASP A 419 -96.46 5.91 -136.34
N GLU A 420 -95.54 5.10 -136.84
CA GLU A 420 -95.43 4.76 -138.27
C GLU A 420 -96.62 3.91 -138.72
N LEU A 421 -97.01 2.90 -137.96
CA LEU A 421 -98.24 2.14 -138.19
C LEU A 421 -99.50 3.04 -138.13
N LEU A 422 -99.53 4.04 -137.24
CA LEU A 422 -100.65 4.99 -137.15
C LEU A 422 -100.72 5.93 -138.36
N ARG A 423 -99.58 6.36 -138.92
CA ARG A 423 -99.52 7.09 -140.20
C ARG A 423 -100.03 6.22 -141.35
N ASP A 424 -99.65 4.95 -141.39
CA ASP A 424 -100.08 4.01 -142.42
C ASP A 424 -101.60 3.74 -142.34
N VAL A 425 -102.14 3.56 -141.12
CA VAL A 425 -103.58 3.41 -140.87
C VAL A 425 -104.36 4.69 -141.20
N THR A 426 -103.84 5.87 -140.86
CA THR A 426 -104.54 7.13 -141.18
C THR A 426 -104.55 7.42 -142.67
N LEU A 427 -103.45 7.17 -143.40
CA LEU A 427 -103.42 7.21 -144.88
C LEU A 427 -104.43 6.24 -145.52
N ARG A 428 -104.52 5.00 -145.01
CA ARG A 428 -105.54 4.02 -145.45
C ARG A 428 -106.96 4.46 -145.09
N SER A 429 -107.20 5.10 -143.95
CA SER A 429 -108.52 5.64 -143.59
C SER A 429 -108.92 6.81 -144.48
N ALA A 430 -107.98 7.65 -144.91
CA ALA A 430 -108.24 8.80 -145.78
C ALA A 430 -108.69 8.35 -147.17
N SER A 431 -108.09 7.30 -147.73
CA SER A 431 -108.54 6.73 -149.01
C SER A 431 -109.91 6.04 -148.91
N VAL A 432 -110.21 5.34 -147.80
CA VAL A 432 -111.55 4.82 -147.50
C VAL A 432 -112.58 5.96 -147.32
N GLY A 433 -112.19 7.07 -146.71
CA GLY A 433 -113.01 8.28 -146.58
C GLY A 433 -113.36 8.90 -147.95
N ALA A 434 -112.36 9.05 -148.83
CA ALA A 434 -112.55 9.56 -150.18
C ALA A 434 -113.47 8.66 -151.03
N LEU A 435 -113.37 7.33 -150.88
CA LEU A 435 -114.30 6.38 -151.51
C LEU A 435 -115.73 6.51 -150.94
N SER A 436 -115.86 6.66 -149.63
CA SER A 436 -117.15 6.83 -148.94
C SER A 436 -117.86 8.14 -149.33
N GLN A 437 -117.11 9.21 -149.60
CA GLN A 437 -117.68 10.48 -150.06
C GLN A 437 -118.27 10.37 -151.47
N LYS A 438 -117.54 9.75 -152.42
CA LYS A 438 -118.06 9.48 -153.78
C LYS A 438 -119.37 8.68 -153.76
N LEU A 439 -119.46 7.68 -152.89
CA LEU A 439 -120.68 6.88 -152.70
C LEU A 439 -121.88 7.72 -152.20
N LYS A 440 -121.61 8.78 -151.44
CA LYS A 440 -122.62 9.68 -150.85
C LYS A 440 -123.15 10.70 -151.88
N GLU A 441 -122.28 11.16 -152.77
CA GLU A 441 -122.61 12.05 -153.89
C GLU A 441 -123.51 11.33 -154.93
N GLU A 442 -123.17 10.09 -155.30
CA GLU A 442 -124.05 9.21 -156.09
C GLU A 442 -125.44 9.05 -155.43
N ARG A 443 -125.48 8.71 -154.14
CA ARG A 443 -126.75 8.51 -153.42
C ARG A 443 -127.68 9.74 -153.44
N LEU A 444 -127.13 10.95 -153.46
CA LEU A 444 -127.90 12.19 -153.59
C LEU A 444 -128.47 12.36 -155.01
N SER A 445 -127.68 12.06 -156.05
CA SER A 445 -128.12 12.08 -157.47
C SER A 445 -129.35 11.20 -157.71
N TRP A 446 -129.36 9.98 -157.17
CA TRP A 446 -130.50 9.06 -157.28
C TRP A 446 -131.74 9.52 -156.51
N SER A 447 -131.55 10.15 -155.35
CA SER A 447 -132.68 10.60 -154.51
C SER A 447 -133.49 11.74 -155.13
N GLY A 448 -132.86 12.63 -155.92
CA GLY A 448 -133.56 13.73 -156.58
C GLY A 448 -134.51 13.26 -157.68
N ARG A 449 -134.03 12.36 -158.55
CA ARG A 449 -134.78 11.85 -159.72
C ARG A 449 -136.07 11.11 -159.36
N LEU A 450 -136.15 10.56 -158.14
CA LEU A 450 -137.31 9.81 -157.68
C LEU A 450 -138.50 10.73 -157.32
N ALA A 451 -138.23 11.86 -156.66
CA ALA A 451 -139.27 12.78 -156.19
C ALA A 451 -140.03 13.46 -157.35
N GLU A 452 -139.31 13.78 -158.43
CA GLU A 452 -139.88 14.42 -159.62
C GLU A 452 -140.85 13.49 -160.38
N SER A 453 -140.64 12.17 -160.31
CA SER A 453 -141.52 11.16 -160.90
C SER A 453 -142.86 11.01 -160.16
N GLU A 454 -142.86 11.12 -158.83
CA GLU A 454 -144.08 10.95 -158.02
C GLU A 454 -145.06 12.13 -158.16
N GLY A 455 -144.55 13.36 -158.33
CA GLY A 455 -145.37 14.57 -158.48
C GLY A 455 -146.32 14.50 -159.67
N GLY A 456 -145.83 14.09 -160.84
CA GLY A 456 -146.65 13.97 -162.06
C GLY A 456 -147.82 12.98 -161.93
N ARG A 457 -147.63 11.89 -161.16
CA ARG A 457 -148.63 10.84 -160.94
C ARG A 457 -149.85 11.31 -160.15
N LEU A 458 -149.67 12.29 -159.24
CA LEU A 458 -150.75 12.82 -158.40
C LEU A 458 -151.67 13.77 -159.17
N ALA A 459 -151.12 14.56 -160.10
CA ALA A 459 -151.90 15.50 -160.93
C ALA A 459 -153.00 14.79 -161.73
N ALA A 460 -152.65 13.72 -162.46
CA ALA A 460 -153.57 12.96 -163.31
C ALA A 460 -154.78 12.38 -162.53
N LYS A 461 -154.56 11.92 -161.29
CA LYS A 461 -155.59 11.27 -160.45
C LYS A 461 -156.69 12.24 -159.98
N SER A 462 -156.44 13.56 -160.04
CA SER A 462 -157.36 14.61 -159.59
C SER A 462 -158.38 15.06 -160.64
N ALA A 463 -158.07 14.90 -161.93
CA ALA A 463 -158.93 15.31 -163.04
C ALA A 463 -160.11 14.33 -163.25
N TRP A 464 -159.80 13.03 -163.30
CA TRP A 464 -160.76 11.95 -163.59
C TRP A 464 -161.98 11.94 -162.65
N LYS A 465 -161.79 12.29 -161.37
CA LYS A 465 -162.87 12.27 -160.35
C LYS A 465 -163.97 13.30 -160.55
N ARG A 466 -163.78 14.37 -161.34
CA ARG A 466 -164.81 15.42 -161.53
C ARG A 466 -165.79 15.11 -162.65
N ALA A 467 -165.30 14.74 -163.84
CA ALA A 467 -166.15 14.37 -164.99
C ALA A 467 -167.17 13.26 -164.66
N SER A 468 -166.83 12.34 -163.76
CA SER A 468 -167.71 11.25 -163.30
C SER A 468 -168.97 11.72 -162.54
N LYS A 469 -168.97 12.90 -161.90
CA LYS A 469 -170.16 13.43 -161.22
C LYS A 469 -171.18 14.02 -162.19
N GLU A 470 -170.70 14.74 -163.19
CA GLU A 470 -171.50 15.50 -164.16
C GLU A 470 -172.39 14.56 -165.01
N ALA A 471 -171.82 13.43 -165.45
CA ALA A 471 -172.49 12.39 -166.22
C ALA A 471 -173.59 11.60 -165.45
N LYS A 472 -173.77 11.82 -164.13
CA LYS A 472 -174.89 11.27 -163.36
C LYS A 472 -176.09 12.22 -163.28
N HIS A 473 -175.87 13.53 -163.19
CA HIS A 473 -176.97 14.48 -162.99
C HIS A 473 -177.89 14.56 -164.21
N LEU A 474 -177.31 14.63 -165.42
CA LEU A 474 -178.05 14.72 -166.69
C LEU A 474 -178.99 13.52 -166.95
N ARG A 475 -178.67 12.32 -166.43
CA ARG A 475 -179.53 11.13 -166.58
C ARG A 475 -180.82 11.22 -165.77
N SER A 476 -180.76 11.90 -164.61
CA SER A 476 -181.92 12.07 -163.73
C SER A 476 -182.99 12.98 -164.34
N LEU A 477 -182.59 13.91 -165.21
CA LEU A 477 -183.47 14.93 -165.79
C LEU A 477 -184.28 14.40 -166.99
N ILE A 478 -183.80 13.32 -167.62
CA ILE A 478 -184.45 12.67 -168.77
C ILE A 478 -185.61 11.80 -168.29
N ALA A 479 -185.40 10.90 -167.32
CA ALA A 479 -186.45 10.00 -166.81
C ALA A 479 -187.72 10.75 -166.37
N THR A 480 -187.57 11.89 -165.68
CA THR A 480 -188.69 12.73 -165.24
C THR A 480 -189.50 13.37 -166.37
N LYS A 481 -188.96 13.43 -167.60
CA LYS A 481 -189.71 13.87 -168.79
C LYS A 481 -190.52 12.72 -169.37
N ASP A 482 -189.93 11.54 -169.48
CA ASP A 482 -190.54 10.37 -170.11
C ASP A 482 -191.79 9.88 -169.32
N ASP A 483 -191.75 9.87 -167.99
CA ASP A 483 -192.88 9.46 -167.14
C ASP A 483 -194.14 10.33 -167.34
N THR A 484 -193.97 11.64 -167.57
CA THR A 484 -195.11 12.56 -167.81
C THR A 484 -195.72 12.40 -169.19
N ILE A 485 -194.91 11.99 -170.19
CA ILE A 485 -195.39 11.61 -171.52
C ILE A 485 -196.16 10.28 -171.46
N ALA A 486 -195.70 9.32 -170.64
CA ALA A 486 -196.40 8.05 -170.44
C ALA A 486 -197.81 8.22 -169.85
N SER A 487 -198.00 9.17 -168.92
CA SER A 487 -199.33 9.50 -168.37
C SER A 487 -200.29 10.05 -169.45
N LEU A 488 -199.82 10.95 -170.31
CA LEU A 488 -200.62 11.51 -171.41
C LEU A 488 -201.03 10.45 -172.45
N ILE A 489 -200.27 9.36 -172.56
CA ILE A 489 -200.55 8.22 -173.47
C ILE A 489 -201.54 7.21 -172.85
N ALA A 490 -201.71 7.20 -171.53
CA ALA A 490 -202.63 6.27 -170.86
C ALA A 490 -204.10 6.61 -171.13
N ASP A 491 -204.52 7.85 -170.86
CA ASP A 491 -205.93 8.24 -171.00
C ASP A 491 -206.36 8.38 -172.48
N TYR A 492 -205.45 8.79 -173.37
CA TYR A 492 -205.72 8.82 -174.82
C TYR A 492 -206.00 7.44 -175.43
N ARG A 493 -205.60 6.34 -174.77
CA ARG A 493 -205.93 4.97 -175.21
C ARG A 493 -207.39 4.57 -174.99
N ILE A 494 -208.21 5.41 -174.38
CA ILE A 494 -209.67 5.25 -174.34
C ILE A 494 -210.36 5.88 -175.59
N LEU A 495 -209.64 6.71 -176.39
CA LEU A 495 -210.21 7.39 -177.57
C LEU A 495 -209.51 7.11 -178.92
N GLY A 496 -208.23 6.71 -178.95
CA GLY A 496 -207.57 6.10 -180.12
C GLY A 496 -206.95 7.02 -181.19
N LEU A 497 -206.37 6.40 -182.25
CA LEU A 497 -205.63 6.97 -183.41
C LEU A 497 -204.29 7.68 -183.06
N ASP A 498 -203.12 7.03 -183.05
CA ASP A 498 -202.29 6.47 -184.15
C ASP A 498 -201.40 7.49 -184.94
N ILE A 499 -200.24 6.99 -185.41
CA ILE A 499 -199.22 7.48 -186.38
C ILE A 499 -198.30 8.72 -186.14
N ASN A 500 -197.10 8.57 -186.75
CA ASN A 500 -196.16 9.58 -187.32
C ASN A 500 -195.19 10.37 -186.40
N GLU A 501 -193.99 10.80 -186.86
CA GLU A 501 -193.30 10.60 -188.16
C GLU A 501 -191.75 10.51 -188.05
N ALA A 502 -191.08 10.27 -189.18
CA ALA A 502 -189.71 9.71 -189.27
C ALA A 502 -188.57 10.71 -189.61
N LYS A 503 -187.34 10.15 -189.69
CA LYS A 503 -186.09 10.66 -190.31
C LYS A 503 -185.18 11.60 -189.51
N ARG A 504 -183.92 11.18 -189.36
CA ARG A 504 -182.77 11.70 -190.15
C ARG A 504 -181.60 10.71 -190.18
N GLN A 505 -180.71 10.84 -191.15
CA GLN A 505 -179.63 9.88 -191.47
C GLN A 505 -178.28 10.59 -191.70
N HIS A 506 -177.20 9.78 -191.77
CA HIS A 506 -175.91 10.03 -192.44
C HIS A 506 -175.02 11.23 -192.04
N LEU A 507 -173.78 10.92 -191.61
CA LEU A 507 -172.54 11.61 -192.06
C LEU A 507 -171.27 10.78 -191.71
N LYS A 508 -170.36 10.68 -192.70
CA LYS A 508 -168.90 10.35 -192.74
C LYS A 508 -168.20 9.72 -191.50
N GLN A 509 -167.48 8.60 -191.58
CA GLN A 509 -166.24 8.22 -192.34
C GLN A 509 -164.88 8.67 -191.75
N TYR A 510 -164.02 7.67 -191.46
CA TYR A 510 -162.57 7.57 -191.71
C TYR A 510 -161.53 8.49 -191.01
N VAL A 511 -160.25 8.16 -191.26
CA VAL A 511 -158.96 8.75 -190.79
C VAL A 511 -158.53 8.28 -189.38
N SER A 512 -157.41 7.58 -189.10
CA SER A 512 -156.14 7.18 -189.76
C SER A 512 -154.87 8.00 -189.41
N LYS A 513 -153.84 7.27 -188.91
CA LYS A 513 -152.46 7.68 -188.59
C LYS A 513 -152.21 8.48 -187.30
N SER A 514 -151.00 8.23 -186.77
CA SER A 514 -150.43 8.60 -185.46
C SER A 514 -151.10 7.94 -184.23
#